data_AF-A0A920NZE6-F1
#
_entry.id   AF-A0A920NZE6-F1
#
_cell.length_a   1.000
_cell.length_b   1.000
_cell.length_c   1.000
_cell.angle_alpha   90.00
_cell.angle_beta   90.00
_cell.angle_gamma   90.00
#
_symmetry.space_group_name_H-M   'P 1'
#
loop_
_entity.id
_entity.type
_entity.pdbx_description
1 polymer ?
#
loop_
_entity_poly.entity_id
_entity_poly.type
_entity_poly.pdbx_seq_one_letter_code
_entity_poly.pdbx_strand_id
1 'polypeptide(L)'
;MGETPFSTTSIYGLILYLEKKWGIHYSVGGTGNIIKGFEKLMNEVGIEIIKNSEVTEIISKNNKINGVKLNNENEIGADNVVCNADPPAFYEKC
;
A
#
# COMPACT_ATOMS: atom_id res chain seq x y z
N MET A 1 3.96 15.00 -6.98
CA MET A 1 5.19 14.96 -7.79
C MET A 1 5.00 15.88 -8.97
N GLY A 2 5.59 17.06 -8.91
CA GLY A 2 5.51 18.10 -9.93
C GLY A 2 6.84 18.84 -9.92
N GLU A 3 7.83 18.23 -10.54
CA GLU A 3 9.12 18.87 -10.77
C GLU A 3 9.15 19.40 -12.20
N THR A 4 9.80 20.55 -12.38
CA THR A 4 9.87 21.25 -13.66
C THR A 4 10.85 20.57 -14.62
N PRO A 5 10.56 20.53 -15.94
CA PRO A 5 11.30 19.74 -16.94
C PRO A 5 12.80 20.05 -17.11
N PHE A 6 13.32 21.09 -16.44
CA PHE A 6 14.68 21.57 -16.61
C PHE A 6 15.65 21.12 -15.50
N SER A 7 15.16 20.59 -14.38
CA SER A 7 16.01 20.14 -13.27
C SER A 7 16.16 18.63 -13.17
N THR A 8 15.50 17.84 -14.03
CA THR A 8 15.43 16.40 -13.80
C THR A 8 16.54 15.61 -14.50
N THR A 9 17.24 14.83 -13.69
CA THR A 9 18.32 13.90 -14.07
C THR A 9 17.84 12.83 -15.07
N SER A 10 18.78 12.16 -15.74
CA SER A 10 18.73 11.12 -16.80
C SER A 10 17.67 10.00 -16.68
N ILE A 11 16.89 9.97 -15.61
CA ILE A 11 15.82 9.04 -15.29
C ILE A 11 14.62 9.18 -16.25
N TYR A 12 14.25 10.40 -16.68
CA TYR A 12 13.18 10.56 -17.69
C TYR A 12 13.55 9.90 -19.03
N GLY A 13 14.83 9.88 -19.40
CA GLY A 13 15.31 9.17 -20.59
C GLY A 13 15.15 7.65 -20.46
N LEU A 14 15.30 7.09 -19.27
CA LEU A 14 15.02 5.67 -18.99
C LEU A 14 13.53 5.36 -19.09
N ILE A 15 12.65 6.23 -18.56
CA ILE A 15 11.19 6.06 -18.66
C ILE A 15 10.77 5.99 -20.14
N LEU A 16 11.22 6.94 -20.96
CA LEU A 16 10.93 6.95 -22.41
C LEU A 16 11.48 5.71 -23.13
N TYR A 17 12.66 5.22 -22.73
CA TYR A 17 13.22 3.99 -23.29
C TYR A 17 12.39 2.75 -22.94
N LEU A 18 11.91 2.65 -21.69
CA LEU A 18 11.05 1.55 -21.23
C LEU A 18 9.72 1.55 -21.97
N GLU A 19 9.09 2.71 -22.15
CA GLU A 19 7.86 2.87 -22.92
C GLU A 19 8.05 2.45 -24.39
N LYS A 20 9.16 2.85 -25.00
CA LYS A 20 9.47 2.53 -26.41
C LYS A 20 9.81 1.06 -26.64
N LYS A 21 10.46 0.40 -25.67
CA LYS A 21 10.93 -0.99 -25.81
C LYS A 21 9.88 -2.03 -25.47
N TRP A 22 9.06 -1.78 -24.45
CA TRP A 22 8.11 -2.77 -23.93
C TRP A 22 6.65 -2.37 -24.12
N GLY A 23 6.38 -1.15 -24.59
CA GLY A 23 5.03 -0.68 -24.86
C GLY A 23 4.25 -0.35 -23.59
N ILE A 24 3.23 0.48 -23.74
CA ILE A 24 2.37 0.90 -22.64
C ILE A 24 1.19 -0.06 -22.57
N HIS A 25 1.08 -0.77 -21.45
CA HIS A 25 -0.01 -1.70 -21.21
C HIS A 25 -1.08 -1.01 -20.36
N TYR A 26 -2.29 -0.93 -20.89
CA TYR A 26 -3.45 -0.40 -20.18
C TYR A 26 -4.35 -1.53 -19.73
N SER A 27 -4.78 -1.51 -18.48
CA SER A 27 -5.86 -2.38 -18.04
C SER A 27 -7.17 -1.94 -18.69
N VAL A 28 -7.86 -2.87 -19.34
CA VAL A 28 -9.21 -2.63 -19.87
C VAL A 28 -10.14 -2.31 -18.69
N GLY A 29 -10.64 -1.08 -18.62
CA GLY A 29 -11.45 -0.56 -17.49
C GLY A 29 -10.67 0.19 -16.41
N GLY A 30 -9.41 0.55 -16.66
CA GLY A 30 -8.62 1.43 -15.79
C GLY A 30 -8.05 0.75 -14.54
N THR A 31 -7.42 1.53 -13.67
CA THR A 31 -6.70 1.04 -12.48
C THR A 31 -7.61 0.27 -11.51
N GLY A 32 -8.90 0.62 -11.44
CA GLY A 32 -9.87 -0.05 -10.57
C GLY A 32 -10.05 -1.55 -10.88
N ASN A 33 -9.91 -1.97 -12.14
CA ASN A 33 -9.99 -3.38 -12.50
C ASN A 33 -8.75 -4.18 -12.08
N ILE A 34 -7.58 -3.53 -12.03
CA ILE A 34 -6.36 -4.17 -11.49
C ILE A 34 -6.55 -4.47 -10.00
N ILE A 35 -7.05 -3.48 -9.24
CA ILE A 35 -7.30 -3.62 -7.81
C ILE A 35 -8.33 -4.74 -7.55
N LYS A 36 -9.43 -4.77 -8.31
CA LYS A 36 -10.42 -5.86 -8.22
C LYS A 36 -9.83 -7.24 -8.54
N GLY A 37 -8.90 -7.32 -9.50
CA GLY A 37 -8.19 -8.55 -9.82
C GLY A 37 -7.36 -9.06 -8.64
N PHE A 38 -6.61 -8.17 -7.98
CA PHE A 38 -5.87 -8.50 -6.77
C PHE A 38 -6.79 -8.89 -5.61
N GLU A 39 -7.86 -8.13 -5.37
CA GLU A 39 -8.84 -8.44 -4.33
C GLU A 39 -9.46 -9.82 -4.54
N LYS A 40 -9.81 -10.17 -5.80
CA LYS A 40 -10.32 -11.50 -6.14
C LYS A 40 -9.29 -12.59 -5.81
N LEU A 41 -8.04 -12.43 -6.25
CA LEU A 41 -6.99 -13.40 -5.99
C LEU A 41 -6.75 -13.58 -4.48
N MET A 42 -6.72 -12.48 -3.73
CA MET A 42 -6.56 -12.50 -2.26
C MET A 42 -7.68 -13.31 -1.59
N ASN A 43 -8.94 -13.09 -2.00
CA ASN A 43 -10.06 -13.87 -1.50
C ASN A 43 -9.95 -15.36 -1.88
N GLU A 44 -9.51 -15.69 -3.10
CA GLU A 44 -9.34 -17.07 -3.57
C GLU A 44 -8.27 -17.83 -2.79
N VAL A 45 -7.22 -17.16 -2.31
CA VAL A 45 -6.18 -17.77 -1.47
C VAL A 45 -6.52 -17.73 0.03
N GLY A 46 -7.71 -17.22 0.40
CA GLY A 46 -8.18 -17.18 1.78
C GLY A 46 -7.61 -16.05 2.63
N ILE A 47 -7.14 -14.96 2.01
CA ILE A 47 -6.75 -13.74 2.74
C ILE A 47 -8.01 -12.97 3.12
N GLU A 48 -8.13 -12.60 4.39
CA GLU A 48 -9.20 -11.75 4.90
C GLU A 48 -8.90 -10.27 4.64
N ILE A 49 -9.83 -9.56 4.01
CA ILE A 49 -9.72 -8.14 3.71
C ILE A 49 -10.75 -7.37 4.54
N ILE A 50 -10.27 -6.67 5.56
CA ILE A 50 -11.11 -5.86 6.45
C ILE A 50 -11.08 -4.41 5.95
N LYS A 51 -12.24 -3.91 5.47
CA LYS A 51 -12.40 -2.54 4.98
C LYS A 51 -13.04 -1.66 6.06
N ASN A 52 -12.91 -0.33 5.90
CA ASN A 52 -13.46 0.67 6.83
C ASN A 52 -13.02 0.49 8.29
N SER A 53 -11.85 -0.13 8.50
CA SER A 53 -11.29 -0.42 9.82
C SER A 53 -9.94 0.27 9.90
N GLU A 54 -9.94 1.48 10.42
CA GLU A 54 -8.73 2.26 10.57
C GLU A 54 -7.92 1.74 11.76
N VAL A 55 -6.63 1.47 11.56
CA VAL A 55 -5.71 1.11 12.65
C VAL A 55 -5.37 2.38 13.43
N THR A 56 -5.69 2.40 14.71
CA THR A 56 -5.46 3.53 15.62
C THR A 56 -4.19 3.37 16.44
N GLU A 57 -3.80 2.14 16.77
CA GLU A 57 -2.65 1.87 17.65
C GLU A 57 -2.01 0.52 17.30
N ILE A 58 -0.70 0.40 17.49
CA ILE A 58 0.02 -0.89 17.41
C ILE A 58 0.25 -1.41 18.82
N ILE A 59 -0.25 -2.60 19.10
CA ILE A 59 -0.14 -3.23 20.42
C ILE A 59 1.24 -3.89 20.49
N SER A 60 2.11 -3.37 21.36
CA SER A 60 3.44 -3.92 21.62
C SER A 60 3.61 -4.22 23.12
N LYS A 61 4.14 -5.40 23.44
CA LYS A 61 4.40 -5.84 24.82
C LYS A 61 5.78 -6.46 24.90
N ASN A 62 6.58 -6.05 25.88
CA ASN A 62 7.96 -6.53 26.08
C ASN A 62 8.82 -6.44 24.80
N ASN A 63 8.72 -5.32 24.09
CA ASN A 63 9.46 -5.09 22.85
C ASN A 63 9.09 -6.03 21.68
N LYS A 64 7.94 -6.72 21.76
CA LYS A 64 7.38 -7.57 20.70
C LYS A 64 6.00 -7.07 20.30
N ILE A 65 5.75 -6.98 18.99
CA ILE A 65 4.42 -6.68 18.46
C ILE A 65 3.49 -7.86 18.78
N ASN A 66 2.31 -7.55 19.30
CA ASN A 66 1.29 -8.52 19.64
C ASN A 66 -0.02 -8.30 18.85
N GLY A 67 -0.14 -7.19 18.12
CA GLY A 67 -1.31 -6.91 17.30
C GLY A 67 -1.50 -5.45 16.93
N VAL A 68 -2.69 -5.14 16.45
CA VAL A 68 -3.15 -3.78 16.14
C VAL A 68 -4.53 -3.53 16.75
N LYS A 69 -4.77 -2.29 17.17
CA LYS A 69 -6.08 -1.81 17.60
C LYS A 69 -6.74 -1.02 16.49
N LEU A 70 -8.03 -1.26 16.30
CA LEU A 70 -8.86 -0.58 15.31
C LEU A 70 -9.64 0.58 15.95
N ASN A 71 -10.12 1.49 15.11
CA ASN A 71 -10.99 2.60 15.48
C ASN A 71 -12.29 2.18 16.21
N ASN A 72 -12.75 0.95 15.98
CA ASN A 72 -13.92 0.37 16.64
C ASN A 72 -13.59 -0.32 17.98
N GLU A 73 -12.43 -0.02 18.58
CA GLU A 73 -11.87 -0.67 19.79
C GLU A 73 -11.63 -2.19 19.69
N ASN A 74 -11.80 -2.77 18.51
CA ASN A 74 -11.43 -4.16 18.23
C ASN A 74 -9.91 -4.31 18.16
N GLU A 75 -9.40 -5.41 18.74
CA GLU A 75 -8.00 -5.77 18.69
C GLU A 75 -7.80 -6.98 17.79
N ILE A 76 -6.84 -6.89 16.87
CA ILE A 76 -6.42 -8.00 16.02
C ILE A 76 -5.03 -8.44 16.47
N GLY A 77 -4.94 -9.64 17.02
CA GLY A 77 -3.67 -10.25 17.38
C GLY A 77 -2.84 -10.58 16.15
N ALA A 78 -1.57 -10.19 16.14
CA ALA A 78 -0.64 -10.47 15.04
C ALA A 78 0.80 -10.58 15.55
N ASP A 79 1.54 -11.58 15.06
CA ASP A 79 2.96 -11.74 15.35
C ASP A 79 3.84 -10.74 14.60
N ASN A 80 3.40 -10.33 13.40
CA ASN A 80 4.10 -9.38 12.54
C ASN A 80 3.08 -8.40 11.94
N VAL A 81 3.46 -7.12 11.88
CA VAL A 81 2.63 -6.06 11.30
C VAL A 81 3.44 -5.32 10.23
N VAL A 82 2.90 -5.26 9.01
CA VAL A 82 3.48 -4.50 7.90
C VAL A 82 2.59 -3.30 7.62
N CYS A 83 3.12 -2.10 7.83
CA CYS A 83 2.40 -0.86 7.58
C CYS A 83 2.79 -0.31 6.20
N ASN A 84 1.79 -0.12 5.33
CA ASN A 84 1.94 0.57 4.05
C ASN A 84 1.26 1.95 4.06
N ALA A 85 1.00 2.52 5.25
CA ALA A 85 0.50 3.88 5.38
C ALA A 85 1.61 4.90 5.09
N ASP A 86 1.22 6.10 4.66
CA ASP A 86 2.17 7.18 4.41
C ASP A 86 2.99 7.48 5.68
N PRO A 87 4.32 7.56 5.60
CA PRO A 87 5.18 7.75 6.78
C PRO A 87 4.79 8.94 7.66
N PRO A 88 4.50 10.15 7.14
CA PRO A 88 4.12 11.28 7.99
C PRO A 88 2.82 11.04 8.77
N ALA A 89 1.82 10.43 8.13
CA ALA A 89 0.53 10.13 8.77
C ALA A 89 0.64 9.00 9.81
N PHE A 90 1.66 8.16 9.70
CA PHE A 90 1.94 7.08 10.64
C PHE A 90 2.71 7.58 11.88
N TYR A 91 3.69 8.47 11.70
CA TYR A 91 4.49 9.02 12.80
C TYR A 91 3.70 9.94 13.75
N GLU A 92 2.64 10.61 13.28
CA GLU A 92 1.78 11.44 14.14
C GLU A 92 0.86 10.62 15.07
N LYS A 93 0.69 9.32 14.80
CA LYS A 93 -0.21 8.42 15.55
C LYS A 93 0.53 7.44 16.46
N CYS A 94 1.86 7.44 16.45
CA CYS A 94 2.70 6.65 17.35
C CYS A 94 3.12 7.47 18.58
#